data_AF-A0A0L0FZI0-F1
#
_entry.id   AF-A0A0L0FZI0-F1
#
_cell.length_a   1.000
_cell.length_b   1.000
_cell.length_c   1.000
_cell.angle_alpha   90.00
_cell.angle_beta   90.00
_cell.angle_gamma   90.00
#
_symmetry.space_group_name_H-M   'P 1'
#
loop_
_entity.id
_entity.type
_entity.pdbx_description
1 polymer ?
#
loop_
_entity_poly.entity_id
_entity_poly.type
_entity_poly.pdbx_seq_one_letter_code
_entity_poly.pdbx_strand_id
1 'polypeptide(L)'
;MFFVGILNGLLRVSRNIFSAPLMIRWWAVKVVVIFLLLLAAFFIPNEFFYSWGIVGLIGATLFIFVQLLLLVDFAFDWSESWIARWEEDDTNQWYIALLSCTFGMLGLTLALTVIMYVHYIGHGDCSLNVFFITTNLLGCITVCFLSIAPAVQEHNEKSGLLQAACVCLYASYLVFGAVSNYPDEVCHPDGYKFGDVGAAQTITRVVGALFTFVSIGYASVAASTNSSASSLGLGGGDEDGAPLMEAGGVTSEQSDDEEDGVHYNWSLFHFIFALASLYVMMIITNWGTISTNTSTADAMEIGHAMPAVWVKIVSSWLTLLLYGWVTVAPLVLTDRDFN
;
A
#
# COMPACT_ATOMS: atom_id res chain seq x y z
N MET A 1 2.52 -14.85 -10.04
CA MET A 1 1.69 -14.90 -8.81
C MET A 1 0.20 -14.90 -9.12
N PHE A 2 -0.31 -14.00 -9.99
CA PHE A 2 -1.71 -14.02 -10.44
C PHE A 2 -2.23 -15.40 -10.90
N PHE A 3 -1.49 -16.10 -11.78
CA PHE A 3 -1.87 -17.44 -12.23
C PHE A 3 -1.76 -18.54 -11.16
N VAL A 4 -0.89 -18.37 -10.16
CA VAL A 4 -0.81 -19.29 -9.01
C VAL A 4 -2.03 -19.11 -8.11
N GLY A 5 -2.53 -17.87 -7.96
CA GLY A 5 -3.79 -17.58 -7.28
C GLY A 5 -5.01 -18.17 -7.99
N ILE A 6 -5.08 -18.09 -9.32
CA ILE A 6 -6.15 -18.74 -10.11
C ILE A 6 -6.04 -20.27 -10.04
N LEU A 7 -4.84 -20.83 -10.16
CA LEU A 7 -4.62 -22.28 -10.03
C LEU A 7 -5.04 -22.77 -8.64
N ASN A 8 -4.67 -22.03 -7.59
CA ASN A 8 -5.05 -22.32 -6.22
C ASN A 8 -6.57 -22.13 -5.97
N GLY A 9 -7.20 -21.15 -6.62
CA GLY A 9 -8.65 -20.94 -6.60
C GLY A 9 -9.43 -22.03 -7.32
N LEU A 10 -8.93 -22.52 -8.46
CA LEU A 10 -9.49 -23.68 -9.17
C LEU A 10 -9.32 -24.98 -8.39
N LEU A 11 -8.22 -25.14 -7.67
CA LEU A 11 -7.98 -26.29 -6.78
C LEU A 11 -8.88 -26.28 -5.53
N ARG A 12 -9.45 -25.13 -5.13
CA ARG A 12 -10.41 -25.02 -4.01
C ARG A 12 -11.83 -25.49 -4.33
N VAL A 13 -12.20 -25.65 -5.61
CA VAL A 13 -13.48 -26.29 -5.98
C VAL A 13 -13.45 -27.79 -5.66
N SER A 14 -12.27 -28.40 -5.56
CA SER A 14 -12.08 -29.76 -5.06
C SER A 14 -11.89 -29.76 -3.54
N ARG A 15 -12.94 -29.41 -2.80
CA ARG A 15 -13.04 -29.63 -1.36
C ARG A 15 -13.03 -31.14 -1.14
N ASN A 16 -11.86 -31.73 -0.87
CA ASN A 16 -11.63 -32.88 0.02
C ASN A 16 -10.22 -33.45 -0.22
N ILE A 17 -9.43 -33.54 0.86
CA ILE A 17 -8.34 -34.49 1.14
C ILE A 17 -6.90 -34.12 0.70
N PHE A 18 -6.63 -33.17 -0.20
CA PHE A 18 -5.25 -32.97 -0.75
C PHE A 18 -4.52 -31.65 -0.44
N SER A 19 -5.10 -30.71 0.31
CA SER A 19 -4.68 -29.30 0.21
C SER A 19 -3.46 -28.84 1.04
N ALA A 20 -3.18 -29.36 2.24
CA ALA A 20 -2.03 -28.85 3.03
C ALA A 20 -0.67 -29.47 2.63
N PRO A 21 -0.47 -30.80 2.66
CA PRO A 21 0.86 -31.39 2.46
C PRO A 21 1.38 -31.35 1.02
N LEU A 22 0.48 -31.31 0.02
CA LEU A 22 0.87 -31.23 -1.39
C LEU A 22 1.38 -29.83 -1.76
N MET A 23 0.85 -28.78 -1.13
CA MET A 23 1.26 -27.40 -1.40
C MET A 23 2.65 -27.09 -0.86
N ILE A 24 3.05 -27.66 0.27
CA ILE A 24 4.34 -27.36 0.92
C ILE A 24 5.49 -28.15 0.28
N ARG A 25 5.24 -29.40 -0.14
CA ARG A 25 6.31 -30.31 -0.60
C ARG A 25 6.70 -30.16 -2.07
N TRP A 26 5.83 -29.60 -2.94
CA TRP A 26 6.02 -29.63 -4.40
C TRP A 26 6.49 -28.31 -5.01
N TRP A 27 7.49 -27.66 -4.38
CA TRP A 27 8.06 -26.40 -4.88
C TRP A 27 8.62 -26.50 -6.31
N ALA A 28 9.27 -27.62 -6.65
CA ALA A 28 9.79 -27.85 -8.00
C ALA A 28 8.68 -27.83 -9.06
N VAL A 29 7.53 -28.46 -8.79
CA VAL A 29 6.37 -28.46 -9.70
C VAL A 29 5.80 -27.05 -9.84
N LYS A 30 5.67 -26.30 -8.74
CA LYS A 30 5.20 -24.91 -8.77
C LYS A 30 6.09 -24.02 -9.66
N VAL A 31 7.42 -24.14 -9.54
CA VAL A 31 8.38 -23.40 -10.37
C VAL A 31 8.24 -23.76 -11.84
N VAL A 32 8.14 -25.06 -12.16
CA VAL A 32 7.92 -25.52 -13.54
C VAL A 32 6.61 -24.99 -14.12
N VAL A 33 5.52 -25.02 -13.35
CA VAL A 33 4.22 -24.47 -13.79
C VAL A 33 4.32 -22.97 -14.05
N ILE A 34 4.98 -22.20 -13.17
CA ILE A 34 5.20 -20.76 -13.39
C ILE A 34 6.00 -20.52 -14.68
N PHE A 35 7.06 -21.28 -14.90
CA PHE A 35 7.88 -21.16 -16.11
C PHE A 35 7.08 -21.47 -17.38
N LEU A 36 6.27 -22.54 -17.36
CA LEU A 36 5.39 -22.89 -18.48
C LEU A 36 4.34 -21.81 -18.75
N LEU A 37 3.77 -21.21 -17.70
CA LEU A 37 2.82 -20.10 -17.84
C LEU A 37 3.48 -18.83 -18.41
N LEU A 38 4.73 -18.55 -18.05
CA LEU A 38 5.50 -17.45 -18.65
C LEU A 38 5.74 -17.69 -20.14
N LEU A 39 6.09 -18.92 -20.54
CA LEU A 39 6.22 -19.27 -21.95
C LEU A 39 4.87 -19.19 -22.69
N ALA A 40 3.80 -19.65 -22.06
CA ALA A 40 2.44 -19.59 -22.61
C ALA A 40 1.99 -18.14 -22.84
N ALA A 41 2.45 -17.18 -22.01
CA ALA A 41 2.09 -15.77 -22.14
C ALA A 41 2.54 -15.15 -23.48
N PHE A 42 3.59 -15.66 -24.12
CA PHE A 42 4.04 -15.19 -25.44
C PHE A 42 3.08 -15.56 -26.59
N PHE A 43 2.19 -16.54 -26.38
CA PHE A 43 1.20 -16.95 -27.37
C PHE A 43 -0.13 -16.18 -27.25
N ILE A 44 -0.24 -15.25 -26.29
CA ILE A 44 -1.44 -14.45 -26.06
C ILE A 44 -1.49 -13.29 -27.07
N PRO A 45 -2.60 -13.10 -27.82
CA PRO A 45 -2.73 -12.03 -28.79
C PRO A 45 -2.80 -10.64 -28.14
N ASN A 46 -2.35 -9.61 -28.86
CA ASN A 46 -2.26 -8.23 -28.35
C ASN A 46 -3.60 -7.65 -27.86
N GLU A 47 -4.71 -8.04 -28.48
CA GLU A 47 -6.07 -7.63 -28.11
C GLU A 47 -6.42 -7.97 -26.65
N PHE A 48 -5.87 -9.07 -26.12
CA PHE A 48 -6.08 -9.45 -24.72
C PHE A 48 -5.51 -8.39 -23.77
N PHE A 49 -4.37 -7.78 -24.11
CA PHE A 49 -3.69 -6.84 -23.22
C PHE A 49 -4.45 -5.52 -23.03
N TYR A 50 -5.36 -5.16 -23.95
CA TYR A 50 -6.27 -4.03 -23.75
C TYR A 50 -7.21 -4.28 -22.57
N SER A 51 -7.90 -5.42 -22.59
CA SER A 51 -8.80 -5.81 -21.49
C SER A 51 -8.03 -6.08 -20.20
N TRP A 52 -6.84 -6.68 -20.33
CA TRP A 52 -5.96 -6.95 -19.20
C TRP A 52 -5.45 -5.67 -18.53
N GLY A 53 -5.23 -4.58 -19.28
CA GLY A 53 -4.89 -3.28 -18.73
C GLY A 53 -5.96 -2.71 -17.80
N ILE A 54 -7.24 -2.93 -18.12
CA ILE A 54 -8.36 -2.51 -17.25
C ILE A 54 -8.38 -3.34 -15.96
N VAL A 55 -8.19 -4.66 -16.07
CA VAL A 55 -8.07 -5.55 -14.88
C VAL A 55 -6.87 -5.13 -14.03
N GLY A 56 -5.75 -4.78 -14.66
CA GLY A 56 -4.57 -4.21 -14.03
C GLY A 56 -4.88 -2.94 -13.25
N LEU A 57 -5.59 -1.99 -13.86
CA LEU A 57 -5.97 -0.72 -13.23
C LEU A 57 -6.86 -0.95 -11.99
N ILE A 58 -7.88 -1.81 -12.11
CA ILE A 58 -8.77 -2.14 -10.99
C ILE A 58 -7.99 -2.85 -9.87
N GLY A 59 -7.19 -3.85 -10.22
CA GLY A 59 -6.39 -4.60 -9.25
C GLY A 59 -5.33 -3.74 -8.55
N ALA A 60 -4.68 -2.85 -9.29
CA ALA A 60 -3.74 -1.89 -8.74
C ALA A 60 -4.43 -0.90 -7.79
N THR A 61 -5.64 -0.45 -8.12
CA THR A 61 -6.44 0.42 -7.25
C THR A 61 -6.80 -0.27 -5.94
N LEU A 62 -7.28 -1.53 -6.01
CA LEU A 62 -7.56 -2.34 -4.82
C LEU A 62 -6.28 -2.59 -3.99
N PHE A 63 -5.15 -2.84 -4.65
CA PHE A 63 -3.89 -3.04 -3.96
C PHE A 63 -3.43 -1.77 -3.24
N ILE A 64 -3.56 -0.59 -3.86
CA ILE A 64 -3.24 0.67 -3.20
C ILE A 64 -4.02 0.77 -1.88
N PHE A 65 -5.32 0.45 -1.86
CA PHE A 65 -6.11 0.45 -0.63
C PHE A 65 -5.58 -0.50 0.44
N VAL A 66 -5.25 -1.74 0.08
CA VAL A 66 -4.61 -2.69 1.01
C VAL A 66 -3.29 -2.11 1.51
N GLN A 67 -2.51 -1.49 0.63
CA GLN A 67 -1.25 -0.86 0.96
C GLN A 67 -1.40 0.32 1.93
N LEU A 68 -2.50 1.08 1.84
CA LEU A 68 -2.84 2.14 2.79
C LEU A 68 -3.04 1.58 4.20
N LEU A 69 -3.80 0.49 4.32
CA LEU A 69 -4.07 -0.15 5.60
C LEU A 69 -2.78 -0.67 6.24
N LEU A 70 -1.95 -1.35 5.44
CA LEU A 70 -0.66 -1.85 5.89
C LEU A 70 0.30 -0.72 6.30
N LEU A 71 0.26 0.43 5.61
CA LEU A 71 1.07 1.59 5.99
C LEU A 71 0.65 2.15 7.35
N VAL A 72 -0.65 2.31 7.57
CA VAL A 72 -1.19 2.88 8.81
C VAL A 72 -0.90 1.96 9.98
N ASP A 73 -1.14 0.66 9.82
CA ASP A 73 -0.84 -0.39 10.81
C ASP A 73 0.66 -0.38 11.16
N PHE A 74 1.53 -0.41 10.14
CA PHE A 74 2.98 -0.29 10.33
C PHE A 74 3.39 1.01 11.06
N ALA A 75 2.75 2.14 10.75
CA ALA A 75 3.08 3.41 11.38
C ALA A 75 2.71 3.42 12.87
N PHE A 76 1.56 2.85 13.23
CA PHE A 76 1.17 2.66 14.64
C PHE A 76 2.14 1.73 15.36
N ASP A 77 2.41 0.55 14.81
CA ASP A 77 3.36 -0.42 15.39
C ASP A 77 4.76 0.17 15.58
N TRP A 78 5.24 0.94 14.59
CA TRP A 78 6.54 1.60 14.67
C TRP A 78 6.55 2.64 15.80
N SER A 79 5.53 3.49 15.87
CA SER A 79 5.44 4.51 16.93
C SER A 79 5.40 3.88 18.33
N GLU A 80 4.58 2.86 18.54
CA GLU A 80 4.43 2.17 19.82
C GLU A 80 5.74 1.46 20.20
N SER A 81 6.40 0.81 19.24
CA SER A 81 7.70 0.16 19.46
C SER A 81 8.79 1.13 19.92
N TRP A 82 8.84 2.35 19.39
CA TRP A 82 9.84 3.35 19.79
C TRP A 82 9.49 4.04 21.10
N ILE A 83 8.20 4.24 21.38
CA ILE A 83 7.74 4.77 22.67
C ILE A 83 8.03 3.76 23.79
N ALA A 84 7.69 2.48 23.62
CA ALA A 84 7.96 1.45 24.61
C ALA A 84 9.47 1.34 24.95
N ARG A 85 10.34 1.39 23.94
CA ARG A 85 11.79 1.39 24.16
C ARG A 85 12.29 2.64 24.87
N TRP A 86 11.66 3.79 24.64
CA TRP A 86 11.98 5.02 25.34
C TRP A 86 11.55 4.97 26.82
N GLU A 87 10.43 4.31 27.13
CA GLU A 87 9.99 4.10 28.52
C GLU A 87 10.90 3.12 29.28
N GLU A 88 11.50 2.16 28.59
CA GLU A 88 12.42 1.18 29.17
C GLU A 88 13.87 1.68 29.30
N ASP A 89 14.36 2.48 28.35
CA ASP A 89 15.74 2.98 28.34
C ASP A 89 15.90 4.27 29.18
N ASP A 90 16.88 4.28 30.10
CA ASP A 90 17.29 5.49 30.85
C ASP A 90 17.87 6.62 29.96
N THR A 91 18.16 6.31 28.69
CA THR A 91 18.74 7.25 27.72
C THR A 91 17.69 7.75 26.72
N ASN A 92 17.59 9.07 26.53
CA ASN A 92 16.64 9.72 25.60
C ASN A 92 16.92 9.50 24.10
N GLN A 93 17.63 8.43 23.71
CA GLN A 93 18.02 8.17 22.32
C GLN A 93 16.81 7.86 21.42
N TRP A 94 15.88 7.01 21.87
CA TRP A 94 14.67 6.67 21.11
C TRP A 94 13.72 7.85 20.95
N TYR A 95 13.60 8.70 21.97
CA TYR A 95 12.84 9.95 21.87
C TYR A 95 13.44 10.89 20.82
N ILE A 96 14.77 11.09 20.82
CA ILE A 96 15.44 11.91 19.79
C ILE A 96 15.27 11.29 18.40
N ALA A 97 15.38 9.97 18.28
CA ALA A 97 15.15 9.25 17.03
C ALA A 97 13.72 9.48 16.51
N LEU A 98 12.71 9.32 17.37
CA LEU A 98 11.29 9.56 17.06
C LEU A 98 11.05 10.99 16.56
N LEU A 99 11.57 11.97 17.29
CA LEU A 99 11.43 13.37 16.94
C LEU A 99 12.12 13.70 15.61
N SER A 100 13.35 13.21 15.42
CA SER A 100 14.12 13.44 14.19
C SER A 100 13.46 12.81 12.96
N CYS A 101 12.90 11.60 13.09
CA CYS A 101 12.20 10.90 12.02
C CYS A 101 10.92 11.66 11.63
N THR A 102 10.16 12.10 12.63
CA THR A 102 8.92 12.87 12.44
C THR A 102 9.19 14.19 11.70
N PHE A 103 10.14 15.01 12.17
CA PHE A 103 10.48 16.26 11.50
C PHE A 103 11.09 16.03 10.12
N GLY A 104 11.87 14.95 9.94
CA GLY A 104 12.43 14.57 8.64
C GLY A 104 11.35 14.26 7.61
N MET A 105 10.33 13.48 7.98
CA MET A 105 9.21 13.12 7.10
C MET A 105 8.32 14.33 6.77
N LEU A 106 8.04 15.19 7.75
CA LEU A 106 7.29 16.44 7.51
C LEU A 106 8.09 17.41 6.62
N GLY A 107 9.41 17.52 6.85
CA GLY A 107 10.30 18.31 6.00
C GLY A 107 10.32 17.80 4.56
N LEU A 108 10.39 16.48 4.36
CA LEU A 108 10.31 15.86 3.03
C LEU A 108 8.95 16.09 2.37
N THR A 109 7.85 16.01 3.13
CA THR A 109 6.49 16.31 2.66
C THR A 109 6.39 17.75 2.14
N LEU A 110 6.94 18.71 2.88
CA LEU A 110 6.98 20.11 2.47
C LEU A 110 7.89 20.32 1.24
N ALA A 111 9.06 19.69 1.21
CA ALA A 111 9.97 19.77 0.06
C ALA A 111 9.32 19.21 -1.21
N LEU A 112 8.66 18.05 -1.14
CA LEU A 112 7.89 17.48 -2.25
C LEU A 112 6.77 18.43 -2.70
N THR A 113 6.08 19.06 -1.76
CA THR A 113 5.02 20.04 -2.07
C THR A 113 5.58 21.24 -2.84
N VAL A 114 6.71 21.81 -2.40
CA VAL A 114 7.37 22.93 -3.09
C VAL A 114 7.83 22.51 -4.49
N ILE A 115 8.44 21.33 -4.64
CA ILE A 115 8.84 20.78 -5.93
C ILE A 115 7.62 20.67 -6.87
N MET A 116 6.49 20.17 -6.37
CA MET A 116 5.27 20.06 -7.16
C MET A 116 4.77 21.43 -7.64
N TYR A 117 4.80 22.46 -6.77
CA TYR A 117 4.40 23.82 -7.14
C TYR A 117 5.30 24.45 -8.20
N VAL A 118 6.63 24.31 -8.05
CA VAL A 118 7.58 24.94 -8.98
C VAL A 118 7.52 24.28 -10.35
N HIS A 119 7.47 22.95 -10.41
CA HIS A 119 7.66 22.20 -11.65
C HIS A 119 6.39 21.85 -12.42
N TYR A 120 5.22 21.78 -11.76
CA TYR A 120 3.97 21.32 -12.40
C TYR A 120 2.88 22.40 -12.50
N ILE A 121 3.21 23.65 -12.13
CA ILE A 121 2.33 24.82 -12.22
C ILE A 121 3.01 26.01 -12.92
N GLY A 122 4.35 26.13 -12.86
CA GLY A 122 5.09 27.37 -13.11
C GLY A 122 4.97 28.05 -14.49
N HIS A 123 4.41 27.39 -15.51
CA HIS A 123 4.42 27.90 -16.88
C HIS A 123 3.03 28.07 -17.55
N GLY A 124 1.92 27.73 -16.87
CA GLY A 124 0.57 27.84 -17.45
C GLY A 124 -0.58 27.73 -16.43
N ASP A 125 -1.82 27.91 -16.89
CA ASP A 125 -3.04 27.83 -16.06
C ASP A 125 -3.42 26.38 -15.69
N CYS A 126 -2.52 25.67 -15.00
CA CYS A 126 -2.71 24.28 -14.55
C CYS A 126 -3.56 24.20 -13.28
N SER A 127 -4.80 24.71 -13.35
CA SER A 127 -5.73 24.83 -12.21
C SER A 127 -6.00 23.51 -11.49
N LEU A 128 -6.01 22.40 -12.22
CA LEU A 128 -6.26 21.08 -11.68
C LEU A 128 -5.07 20.54 -10.87
N ASN A 129 -3.83 20.77 -11.32
CA ASN A 129 -2.63 20.47 -10.53
C ASN A 129 -2.58 21.33 -9.26
N VAL A 130 -2.90 22.63 -9.37
CA VAL A 130 -3.04 23.53 -8.20
C VAL A 130 -4.04 22.95 -7.21
N PHE A 131 -5.21 22.52 -7.66
CA PHE A 131 -6.23 21.93 -6.81
C PHE A 131 -5.70 20.67 -6.09
N PHE A 132 -5.11 19.72 -6.81
CA PHE A 132 -4.59 18.48 -6.22
C PHE A 132 -3.52 18.74 -5.15
N ILE A 133 -2.54 19.59 -5.46
CA ILE A 133 -1.43 19.90 -4.55
C ILE A 133 -1.95 20.66 -3.32
N THR A 134 -2.84 21.64 -3.53
CA THR A 134 -3.41 22.45 -2.43
C THR A 134 -4.27 21.60 -1.49
N THR A 135 -5.16 20.77 -2.03
CA THR A 135 -6.02 19.90 -1.22
C THR A 135 -5.19 18.90 -0.41
N ASN A 136 -4.12 18.34 -0.98
CA ASN A 136 -3.21 17.47 -0.25
C ASN A 136 -2.50 18.21 0.89
N LEU A 137 -1.96 19.41 0.63
CA LEU A 137 -1.31 20.21 1.67
C LEU A 137 -2.27 20.55 2.83
N LEU A 138 -3.50 20.97 2.52
CA LEU A 138 -4.52 21.25 3.53
C LEU A 138 -4.90 20.00 4.32
N GLY A 139 -5.03 18.85 3.65
CA GLY A 139 -5.29 17.58 4.30
C GLY A 139 -4.15 17.16 5.24
N CYS A 140 -2.90 17.28 4.80
CA CYS A 140 -1.71 17.03 5.62
C CYS A 140 -1.67 17.91 6.89
N ILE A 141 -1.94 19.22 6.74
CA ILE A 141 -2.02 20.15 7.89
C ILE A 141 -3.13 19.73 8.85
N THR A 142 -4.29 19.35 8.31
CA THR A 142 -5.46 18.94 9.10
C THR A 142 -5.15 17.70 9.94
N VAL A 143 -4.58 16.64 9.34
CA VAL A 143 -4.26 15.42 10.09
C VAL A 143 -3.15 15.61 11.12
N CYS A 144 -2.18 16.49 10.84
CA CYS A 144 -1.15 16.87 11.82
C CYS A 144 -1.77 17.60 13.02
N PHE A 145 -2.70 18.54 12.77
CA PHE A 145 -3.40 19.24 13.85
C PHE A 145 -4.27 18.29 14.68
N LEU A 146 -5.02 17.38 14.02
CA LEU A 146 -5.81 16.36 14.71
C LEU A 146 -4.96 15.47 15.60
N SER A 147 -3.77 15.08 15.15
CA SER A 147 -2.87 14.17 15.92
C SER A 147 -2.27 14.82 17.17
N ILE A 148 -2.24 16.15 17.25
CA ILE A 148 -1.73 16.91 18.41
C ILE A 148 -2.88 17.48 19.26
N ALA A 149 -4.13 17.41 18.79
CA ALA A 149 -5.27 17.99 19.49
C ALA A 149 -5.44 17.35 20.88
N PRO A 150 -5.49 18.13 21.98
CA PRO A 150 -5.59 17.57 23.33
C PRO A 150 -6.81 16.65 23.52
N ALA A 151 -7.95 17.01 22.91
CA ALA A 151 -9.16 16.20 22.96
C ALA A 151 -8.93 14.79 22.40
N VAL A 152 -8.19 14.67 21.29
CA VAL A 152 -7.84 13.38 20.67
C VAL A 152 -6.88 12.59 21.56
N GLN A 153 -5.84 13.24 22.08
CA GLN A 153 -4.82 12.57 22.89
C GLN A 153 -5.37 12.00 24.20
N GLU A 154 -6.38 12.65 24.79
CA GLU A 154 -7.06 12.17 26.00
C GLU A 154 -7.85 10.87 25.78
N HIS A 155 -8.33 10.62 24.55
CA HIS A 155 -9.14 9.43 24.23
C HIS A 155 -8.40 8.39 23.37
N ASN A 156 -7.24 8.76 22.82
CA ASN A 156 -6.38 7.91 22.03
C ASN A 156 -4.91 8.23 22.34
N GLU A 157 -4.42 7.66 23.43
CA GLU A 157 -3.03 7.83 23.89
C GLU A 157 -2.01 7.31 22.85
N LYS A 158 -2.44 6.39 21.97
CA LYS A 158 -1.62 5.87 20.87
C LYS A 158 -1.53 6.83 19.67
N SER A 159 -2.31 7.90 19.62
CA SER A 159 -2.25 8.90 18.54
C SER A 159 -0.99 9.75 18.67
N GLY A 160 -0.11 9.69 17.68
CA GLY A 160 1.14 10.44 17.65
C GLY A 160 1.40 11.19 16.34
N LEU A 161 2.40 12.08 16.39
CA LEU A 161 2.78 12.89 15.22
C LEU A 161 3.60 12.10 14.19
N LEU A 162 4.29 11.02 14.61
CA LEU A 162 5.07 10.17 13.71
C LEU A 162 4.16 9.48 12.69
N GLN A 163 3.04 8.92 13.14
CA GLN A 163 2.08 8.24 12.28
C GLN A 163 1.47 9.21 11.26
N ALA A 164 1.09 10.41 11.72
CA ALA A 164 0.62 11.48 10.85
C ALA A 164 1.67 11.86 9.78
N ALA A 165 2.95 11.97 10.16
CA ALA A 165 4.03 12.31 9.25
C ALA A 165 4.26 11.23 8.18
N CYS A 166 4.21 9.94 8.54
CA CYS A 166 4.25 8.81 7.61
C CYS A 166 3.12 8.90 6.56
N VAL A 167 1.89 9.12 7.04
CA VAL A 167 0.68 9.23 6.20
C VAL A 167 0.76 10.45 5.27
N CYS A 168 1.20 11.61 5.78
CA CYS A 168 1.37 12.83 4.99
C CYS A 168 2.40 12.65 3.86
N LEU A 169 3.52 11.99 4.17
CA LEU A 169 4.57 11.73 3.20
C LEU A 169 4.08 10.81 2.09
N TYR A 170 3.36 9.75 2.45
CA TYR A 170 2.79 8.82 1.48
C TYR A 170 1.70 9.45 0.63
N ALA A 171 0.78 10.23 1.22
CA ALA A 171 -0.24 10.98 0.48
C ALA A 171 0.41 11.95 -0.53
N SER A 172 1.49 12.63 -0.12
CA SER A 172 2.25 13.52 -1.01
C SER A 172 3.00 12.76 -2.11
N TYR A 173 3.50 11.54 -1.84
CA TYR A 173 4.06 10.65 -2.86
C TYR A 173 3.00 10.26 -3.91
N LEU A 174 1.78 9.94 -3.49
CA LEU A 174 0.69 9.63 -4.41
C LEU A 174 0.31 10.84 -5.29
N VAL A 175 0.22 12.04 -4.70
CA VAL A 175 -0.05 13.27 -5.47
C VAL A 175 1.09 13.60 -6.42
N PHE A 176 2.35 13.46 -5.99
CA PHE A 176 3.51 13.60 -6.87
C PHE A 176 3.41 12.65 -8.07
N GLY A 177 3.13 11.37 -7.81
CA GLY A 177 2.91 10.39 -8.86
C GLY A 177 1.69 10.67 -9.74
N ALA A 178 0.69 11.40 -9.26
CA ALA A 178 -0.48 11.80 -10.04
C ALA A 178 -0.15 12.95 -10.99
N VAL A 179 0.49 14.02 -10.50
CA VAL A 179 0.89 15.18 -11.33
C VAL A 179 1.97 14.81 -12.34
N SER A 180 2.88 13.87 -12.01
CA SER A 180 3.86 13.32 -12.97
C SER A 180 3.25 12.44 -14.06
N ASN A 181 2.02 11.97 -13.88
CA ASN A 181 1.26 11.18 -14.85
C ASN A 181 0.13 12.00 -15.50
N TYR A 182 0.11 13.31 -15.28
CA TYR A 182 -0.87 14.19 -15.89
C TYR A 182 -0.66 14.20 -17.42
N PRO A 183 -1.72 14.18 -18.25
CA PRO A 183 -1.54 14.04 -19.71
C PRO A 183 -1.18 15.34 -20.43
N ASP A 184 -1.40 16.53 -19.83
CA ASP A 184 -1.12 17.79 -20.55
C ASP A 184 0.35 18.20 -20.44
N GLU A 185 0.99 18.37 -21.60
CA GLU A 185 2.41 18.76 -21.72
C GLU A 185 2.72 20.15 -21.15
N VAL A 186 1.76 21.08 -21.19
CA VAL A 186 1.92 22.46 -20.69
C VAL A 186 2.18 22.49 -19.18
N CYS A 187 1.71 21.48 -18.46
CA CYS A 187 1.84 21.38 -17.01
C CYS A 187 3.06 20.55 -16.57
N HIS A 188 3.98 20.25 -17.48
CA HIS A 188 5.22 19.52 -17.19
C HIS A 188 6.45 20.44 -17.24
N PRO A 189 7.57 20.03 -16.62
CA PRO A 189 8.83 20.76 -16.74
C PRO A 189 9.28 20.93 -18.20
N ASP A 190 9.95 22.04 -18.49
CA ASP A 190 10.50 22.35 -19.81
C ASP A 190 11.34 21.19 -20.37
N GLY A 191 11.04 20.79 -21.61
CA GLY A 191 11.72 19.69 -22.30
C GLY A 191 11.10 18.30 -22.12
N TYR A 192 10.00 18.19 -21.35
CA TYR A 192 9.19 16.98 -21.33
C TYR A 192 8.58 16.70 -22.71
N LYS A 193 8.75 15.49 -23.22
CA LYS A 193 8.10 15.00 -24.43
C LYS A 193 7.20 13.83 -24.07
N PHE A 194 6.00 13.81 -24.63
CA PHE A 194 5.08 12.68 -24.47
C PHE A 194 5.75 11.37 -24.90
N GLY A 195 5.81 10.39 -24.00
CA GLY A 195 6.47 9.10 -24.20
C GLY A 195 7.89 8.99 -23.65
N ASP A 196 8.51 10.10 -23.21
CA ASP A 196 9.80 10.05 -22.51
C ASP A 196 9.62 9.78 -21.01
N VAL A 197 10.41 8.85 -20.48
CA VAL A 197 10.34 8.49 -19.06
C VAL A 197 11.21 9.46 -18.27
N GLY A 198 10.59 10.53 -17.78
CA GLY A 198 11.27 11.53 -16.96
C GLY A 198 11.82 10.96 -15.64
N ALA A 199 12.77 11.69 -15.05
CA ALA A 199 13.37 11.34 -13.75
C ALA A 199 12.31 11.19 -12.65
N ALA A 200 11.30 12.08 -12.63
CA ALA A 200 10.19 12.03 -11.67
C ALA A 200 9.42 10.70 -11.74
N GLN A 201 9.07 10.25 -12.95
CA GLN A 201 8.37 8.98 -13.15
C GLN A 201 9.24 7.78 -12.75
N THR A 202 10.53 7.81 -13.10
CA THR A 202 11.47 6.76 -12.70
C THR A 202 11.55 6.64 -11.17
N ILE A 203 11.67 7.78 -10.48
CA ILE A 203 11.69 7.82 -9.01
C ILE A 203 10.37 7.28 -8.45
N THR A 204 9.22 7.72 -8.96
CA THR A 204 7.91 7.23 -8.50
C THR A 204 7.78 5.72 -8.67
N ARG A 205 8.27 5.17 -9.79
CA ARG A 205 8.25 3.73 -10.06
C ARG A 205 9.14 2.95 -9.08
N VAL A 206 10.38 3.40 -8.87
CA VAL A 206 11.33 2.73 -7.96
C VAL A 206 10.82 2.79 -6.52
N VAL A 207 10.39 3.96 -6.06
CA VAL A 207 9.85 4.13 -4.71
C VAL A 207 8.58 3.28 -4.52
N GLY A 208 7.67 3.27 -5.50
CA GLY A 208 6.44 2.46 -5.42
C GLY A 208 6.72 0.96 -5.40
N ALA A 209 7.70 0.49 -6.17
CA ALA A 209 8.13 -0.89 -6.15
C ALA A 209 8.74 -1.28 -4.79
N LEU A 210 9.67 -0.48 -4.27
CA LEU A 210 10.27 -0.71 -2.95
C LEU A 210 9.22 -0.73 -1.85
N PHE A 211 8.31 0.24 -1.88
CA PHE A 211 7.22 0.31 -0.91
C PHE A 211 6.31 -0.92 -0.99
N THR A 212 6.03 -1.44 -2.19
CA THR A 212 5.29 -2.69 -2.38
C THR A 212 5.98 -3.88 -1.74
N PHE A 213 7.30 -4.02 -1.95
CA PHE A 213 8.08 -5.09 -1.33
C PHE A 213 8.06 -4.99 0.20
N VAL A 214 8.21 -3.78 0.74
CA VAL A 214 8.14 -3.55 2.19
C VAL A 214 6.74 -3.87 2.74
N SER A 215 5.67 -3.38 2.11
CA SER A 215 4.29 -3.64 2.55
C SER A 215 3.95 -5.13 2.53
N ILE A 216 4.35 -5.86 1.49
CA ILE A 216 4.10 -7.31 1.38
C ILE A 216 4.96 -8.08 2.39
N GLY A 217 6.20 -7.65 2.61
CA GLY A 217 7.07 -8.22 3.65
C GLY A 217 6.45 -8.05 5.03
N TYR A 218 6.00 -6.84 5.34
CA TYR A 218 5.28 -6.54 6.58
C TYR A 218 4.00 -7.38 6.70
N ALA A 219 3.15 -7.44 5.66
CA ALA A 219 1.95 -8.28 5.66
C ALA A 219 2.25 -9.77 5.89
N SER A 220 3.39 -10.26 5.39
CA SER A 220 3.82 -11.65 5.59
C SER A 220 4.27 -11.91 7.02
N VAL A 221 4.98 -10.96 7.64
CA VAL A 221 5.37 -11.02 9.06
C VAL A 221 4.14 -10.85 9.96
N ALA A 222 3.28 -9.88 9.67
CA ALA A 222 2.04 -9.63 10.40
C ALA A 222 1.08 -10.83 10.33
N ALA A 223 1.03 -11.54 9.19
CA ALA A 223 0.26 -12.79 9.08
C ALA A 223 0.85 -13.94 9.90
N SER A 224 2.14 -13.88 10.26
CA SER A 224 2.79 -14.87 11.14
C SER A 224 2.68 -14.53 12.63
N THR A 225 2.30 -13.29 12.97
CA THR A 225 2.17 -12.83 14.37
C THR A 225 0.70 -12.60 14.73
N ASN A 226 0.21 -13.27 15.78
CA ASN A 226 -1.22 -13.29 16.16
C ASN A 226 -1.85 -11.92 16.49
N SER A 227 -1.06 -10.87 16.78
CA SER A 227 -1.58 -9.55 17.19
C SER A 227 -2.06 -8.66 16.04
N SER A 228 -1.45 -8.75 14.84
CA SER A 228 -1.75 -7.86 13.70
C SER A 228 -2.59 -8.54 12.61
N ALA A 229 -2.66 -9.88 12.64
CA ALA A 229 -3.52 -10.65 11.73
C ALA A 229 -5.02 -10.33 11.92
N SER A 230 -5.47 -10.06 13.14
CA SER A 230 -6.87 -9.71 13.45
C SER A 230 -7.27 -8.33 12.89
N SER A 231 -6.39 -7.32 13.00
CA SER A 231 -6.57 -5.95 12.48
C SER A 231 -6.81 -5.93 10.96
N LEU A 232 -6.11 -6.81 10.23
CA LEU A 232 -6.19 -6.92 8.77
C LEU A 232 -7.24 -7.92 8.27
N GLY A 233 -8.02 -8.54 9.18
CA GLY A 233 -8.96 -9.62 8.83
C GLY A 233 -8.27 -10.87 8.27
N LEU A 234 -6.95 -10.99 8.49
CA LEU A 234 -6.12 -12.12 8.12
C LEU A 234 -6.16 -13.22 9.18
N GLY A 235 -6.55 -12.90 10.42
CA GLY A 235 -6.69 -13.85 11.51
C GLY A 235 -7.82 -14.85 11.24
N GLY A 236 -7.52 -16.13 11.40
CA GLY A 236 -8.53 -17.18 11.38
C GLY A 236 -9.47 -17.00 12.57
N GLY A 237 -10.70 -16.57 12.31
CA GLY A 237 -11.77 -16.66 13.29
C GLY A 237 -12.32 -18.08 13.25
N ASP A 238 -12.03 -18.86 14.28
CA ASP A 238 -12.95 -19.90 14.75
C ASP A 238 -13.39 -19.52 16.17
N GLU A 239 -14.68 -19.27 16.31
CA GLU A 239 -15.40 -19.15 17.57
C GLU A 239 -15.33 -20.51 18.28
N ASP A 240 -14.50 -20.66 19.31
CA ASP A 240 -14.81 -21.35 20.58
C ASP A 240 -13.55 -21.55 21.45
N GLY A 241 -13.60 -21.04 22.69
CA GLY A 241 -12.78 -21.54 23.80
C GLY A 241 -11.70 -20.62 24.35
N ALA A 242 -12.02 -19.86 25.41
CA ALA A 242 -11.01 -19.44 26.38
C ALA A 242 -10.40 -20.70 27.06
N PRO A 243 -9.11 -20.66 27.44
CA PRO A 243 -8.85 -20.39 28.86
C PRO A 243 -7.63 -19.50 29.14
N LEU A 244 -7.71 -18.83 30.30
CA LEU A 244 -6.63 -18.14 31.01
C LEU A 244 -5.36 -18.99 31.19
N MET A 245 -4.18 -18.36 31.19
CA MET A 245 -3.14 -18.35 32.26
C MET A 245 -1.93 -17.52 31.79
N GLU A 246 -1.56 -16.43 32.47
CA GLU A 246 -0.60 -16.31 33.60
C GLU A 246 0.89 -16.56 33.23
N ALA A 247 1.65 -15.47 33.38
CA ALA A 247 3.09 -15.29 33.57
C ALA A 247 4.07 -16.49 33.50
N GLY A 248 5.09 -16.31 32.64
CA GLY A 248 6.47 -16.70 32.93
C GLY A 248 6.97 -18.00 32.28
N GLY A 249 7.95 -17.87 31.38
CA GLY A 249 8.84 -18.98 31.01
C GLY A 249 9.23 -19.03 29.53
N VAL A 250 10.50 -18.75 29.25
CA VAL A 250 11.15 -19.02 27.97
C VAL A 250 11.25 -20.54 27.75
N THR A 251 10.53 -21.08 26.75
CA THR A 251 10.94 -22.29 26.02
C THR A 251 10.56 -22.14 24.55
N SER A 252 11.58 -22.00 23.71
CA SER A 252 11.53 -22.18 22.27
C SER A 252 11.29 -23.66 21.96
N GLU A 253 10.04 -24.07 21.82
CA GLU A 253 9.69 -25.27 21.07
C GLU A 253 9.03 -24.83 19.77
N GLN A 254 9.68 -25.20 18.68
CA GLN A 254 9.20 -25.08 17.31
C GLN A 254 8.06 -26.08 17.14
N SER A 255 6.88 -25.69 17.63
CA SER A 255 5.60 -26.37 17.40
C SER A 255 5.27 -26.23 15.91
N ASP A 256 5.05 -27.34 15.22
CA ASP A 256 4.60 -27.33 13.82
C ASP A 256 3.17 -26.77 13.76
N ASP A 257 3.04 -25.51 13.32
CA ASP A 257 1.82 -24.67 13.29
C ASP A 257 0.67 -25.19 12.37
N GLU A 258 0.66 -26.46 11.97
CA GLU A 258 -0.22 -26.98 10.92
C GLU A 258 -1.09 -28.20 11.30
N GLU A 259 -0.96 -28.76 12.50
CA GLU A 259 -1.81 -29.91 12.92
C GLU A 259 -3.22 -29.51 13.38
N ASP A 260 -3.41 -28.27 13.88
CA ASP A 260 -4.68 -27.81 14.49
C ASP A 260 -5.44 -26.73 13.69
N GLY A 261 -5.06 -26.46 12.44
CA GLY A 261 -5.76 -25.52 11.57
C GLY A 261 -5.00 -24.21 11.34
N VAL A 262 -5.18 -23.65 10.14
CA VAL A 262 -4.33 -22.54 9.67
C VAL A 262 -4.76 -21.23 10.33
N HIS A 263 -3.90 -20.67 11.18
CA HIS A 263 -4.11 -19.42 11.93
C HIS A 263 -4.37 -18.17 11.06
N TYR A 264 -4.17 -18.23 9.73
CA TYR A 264 -4.46 -17.14 8.81
C TYR A 264 -5.32 -17.55 7.60
N ASN A 265 -6.09 -16.62 7.05
CA ASN A 265 -6.90 -16.85 5.87
C ASN A 265 -6.03 -17.00 4.61
N TRP A 266 -5.72 -18.25 4.26
CA TRP A 266 -4.90 -18.60 3.10
C TRP A 266 -5.39 -18.03 1.76
N SER A 267 -6.71 -17.90 1.56
CA SER A 267 -7.26 -17.28 0.35
C SER A 267 -6.99 -15.78 0.29
N LEU A 268 -7.14 -15.09 1.42
CA LEU A 268 -6.95 -13.65 1.50
C LEU A 268 -5.48 -13.28 1.26
N PHE A 269 -4.56 -14.07 1.83
CA PHE A 269 -3.12 -13.94 1.58
C PHE A 269 -2.78 -14.02 0.08
N HIS A 270 -3.22 -15.07 -0.62
CA HIS A 270 -2.97 -15.22 -2.05
C HIS A 270 -3.67 -14.15 -2.91
N PHE A 271 -4.84 -13.68 -2.46
CA PHE A 271 -5.56 -12.59 -3.11
C PHE A 271 -4.78 -11.26 -3.03
N ILE A 272 -4.23 -10.91 -1.86
CA ILE A 272 -3.35 -9.74 -1.71
C ILE A 272 -2.12 -9.84 -2.62
N PHE A 273 -1.46 -11.01 -2.70
CA PHE A 273 -0.33 -11.23 -3.60
C PHE A 273 -0.72 -11.15 -5.09
N ALA A 274 -1.94 -11.54 -5.45
CA ALA A 274 -2.45 -11.37 -6.81
C ALA A 274 -2.65 -9.89 -7.14
N LEU A 275 -3.28 -9.12 -6.23
CA LEU A 275 -3.45 -7.67 -6.35
C LEU A 275 -2.09 -6.95 -6.44
N ALA A 276 -1.13 -7.33 -5.60
CA ALA A 276 0.25 -6.82 -5.66
C ALA A 276 0.89 -7.02 -7.03
N SER A 277 0.69 -8.20 -7.65
CA SER A 277 1.25 -8.46 -8.98
C SER A 277 0.61 -7.60 -10.08
N LEU A 278 -0.68 -7.27 -9.96
CA LEU A 278 -1.37 -6.34 -10.86
C LEU A 278 -0.88 -4.90 -10.65
N TYR A 279 -0.62 -4.50 -9.40
CA TYR A 279 -0.02 -3.21 -9.08
C TYR A 279 1.39 -3.05 -9.65
N VAL A 280 2.26 -4.06 -9.44
CA VAL A 280 3.63 -4.06 -9.98
C VAL A 280 3.60 -3.99 -11.52
N MET A 281 2.67 -4.70 -12.17
CA MET A 281 2.47 -4.57 -13.62
C MET A 281 2.19 -3.11 -14.01
N MET A 282 1.25 -2.44 -13.33
CA MET A 282 0.91 -1.04 -13.63
C MET A 282 2.06 -0.07 -13.34
N ILE A 283 2.86 -0.30 -12.31
CA ILE A 283 4.08 0.50 -12.06
C ILE A 283 5.07 0.36 -13.22
N ILE A 284 5.36 -0.88 -13.65
CA ILE A 284 6.35 -1.15 -14.68
C ILE A 284 5.91 -0.55 -16.02
N THR A 285 4.60 -0.59 -16.32
CA THR A 285 4.03 0.02 -17.53
C THR A 285 3.74 1.52 -17.38
N ASN A 286 4.26 2.17 -16.34
CA ASN A 286 4.07 3.60 -16.06
C ASN A 286 2.61 4.06 -15.91
N TRP A 287 1.70 3.16 -15.58
CA TRP A 287 0.27 3.39 -15.62
C TRP A 287 -0.24 3.83 -17.01
N GLY A 288 0.49 3.49 -18.06
CA GLY A 288 0.09 3.79 -19.42
C GLY A 288 -1.13 2.99 -19.83
N THR A 289 -2.08 3.64 -20.49
CA THR A 289 -3.23 2.95 -21.11
C THR A 289 -2.95 2.72 -22.57
N ILE A 290 -3.30 1.54 -23.07
CA ILE A 290 -3.26 1.23 -24.50
C ILE A 290 -4.52 1.85 -25.12
N SER A 291 -4.39 2.93 -25.90
CA SER A 291 -5.50 3.49 -26.68
C SER A 291 -5.27 3.26 -28.17
N THR A 292 -6.27 2.73 -28.87
CA THR A 292 -6.25 2.59 -30.33
C THR A 292 -6.55 3.95 -30.96
N ASN A 293 -5.54 4.70 -31.39
CA ASN A 293 -5.75 5.87 -32.23
C ASN A 293 -6.14 5.42 -33.65
N THR A 294 -7.31 5.85 -34.11
CA THR A 294 -7.96 5.41 -35.37
C THR A 294 -7.30 5.96 -36.64
N SER A 295 -6.13 6.59 -36.54
CA SER A 295 -5.47 7.32 -37.64
C SER A 295 -4.20 6.64 -38.14
N THR A 296 -3.65 5.68 -37.40
CA THR A 296 -2.46 4.89 -37.78
C THR A 296 -2.59 3.50 -37.17
N ALA A 297 -3.02 2.52 -37.97
CA ALA A 297 -3.31 1.15 -37.55
C ALA A 297 -2.09 0.35 -36.99
N ASP A 298 -0.92 0.96 -36.83
CA ASP A 298 0.33 0.30 -36.40
C ASP A 298 1.05 0.99 -35.22
N ALA A 299 0.50 2.07 -34.65
CA ALA A 299 1.13 2.75 -33.51
C ALA A 299 0.32 2.53 -32.22
N MET A 300 0.75 1.56 -31.42
CA MET A 300 0.31 1.40 -30.03
C MET A 300 0.93 2.53 -29.20
N GLU A 301 0.22 3.63 -29.03
CA GLU A 301 0.67 4.71 -28.15
C GLU A 301 0.29 4.39 -26.71
N ILE A 302 1.31 4.11 -25.88
CA ILE A 302 1.19 3.95 -24.43
C ILE A 302 1.16 5.35 -23.84
N GLY A 303 -0.04 5.93 -23.77
CA GLY A 303 -0.25 7.28 -23.27
C GLY A 303 -0.54 7.35 -21.78
N HIS A 304 -0.17 8.46 -21.15
CA HIS A 304 -0.67 8.84 -19.83
C HIS A 304 -2.16 9.12 -19.89
N ALA A 305 -2.93 8.57 -18.95
CA ALA A 305 -4.37 8.73 -18.94
C ALA A 305 -4.88 9.22 -17.59
N MET A 306 -5.90 10.08 -17.64
CA MET A 306 -6.58 10.63 -16.46
C MET A 306 -7.04 9.56 -15.43
N PRO A 307 -7.45 8.32 -15.81
CA PRO A 307 -7.79 7.30 -14.82
C PRO A 307 -6.65 7.00 -13.84
N ALA A 308 -5.41 6.94 -14.29
CA ALA A 308 -4.26 6.70 -13.42
C ALA A 308 -4.02 7.85 -12.44
N VAL A 309 -4.22 9.10 -12.91
CA VAL A 309 -4.14 10.30 -12.08
C VAL A 309 -5.20 10.26 -10.99
N TRP A 310 -6.46 10.04 -11.37
CA TRP A 310 -7.57 10.00 -10.41
C TRP A 310 -7.47 8.86 -9.41
N VAL A 311 -7.01 7.68 -9.81
CA VAL A 311 -6.76 6.57 -8.86
C VAL A 311 -5.79 7.01 -7.77
N LYS A 312 -4.68 7.68 -8.12
CA LYS A 312 -3.69 8.16 -7.14
C LYS A 312 -4.23 9.30 -6.28
N ILE A 313 -4.98 10.24 -6.84
CA ILE A 313 -5.59 11.36 -6.09
C ILE A 313 -6.65 10.87 -5.11
N VAL A 314 -7.58 10.03 -5.57
CA VAL A 314 -8.62 9.47 -4.70
C VAL A 314 -7.99 8.60 -3.61
N SER A 315 -6.94 7.84 -3.93
CA SER A 315 -6.19 7.08 -2.93
C SER A 315 -5.52 7.98 -1.90
N SER A 316 -4.94 9.12 -2.30
CA SER A 316 -4.38 10.12 -1.37
C SER A 316 -5.45 10.69 -0.43
N TRP A 317 -6.62 11.06 -0.95
CA TRP A 317 -7.73 11.54 -0.12
C TRP A 317 -8.21 10.48 0.86
N LEU A 318 -8.36 9.24 0.40
CA LEU A 318 -8.77 8.14 1.26
C LEU A 318 -7.72 7.82 2.32
N THR A 319 -6.44 7.98 2.03
CA THR A 319 -5.35 7.83 3.03
C THR A 319 -5.52 8.84 4.17
N LEU A 320 -5.72 10.11 3.83
CA LEU A 320 -5.88 11.19 4.82
C LEU A 320 -7.20 11.06 5.59
N LEU A 321 -8.28 10.68 4.91
CA LEU A 321 -9.60 10.49 5.54
C LEU A 321 -9.62 9.27 6.46
N LEU A 322 -9.02 8.15 6.06
CA LEU A 322 -8.95 6.95 6.89
C LEU A 322 -8.12 7.20 8.14
N TYR A 323 -6.94 7.83 8.00
CA TYR A 323 -6.13 8.19 9.16
C TYR A 323 -6.88 9.16 10.08
N GLY A 324 -7.46 10.24 9.52
CA GLY A 324 -8.26 11.19 10.28
C GLY A 324 -9.43 10.52 11.02
N TRP A 325 -10.09 9.55 10.38
CA TRP A 325 -11.15 8.76 11.00
C TRP A 325 -10.62 7.87 12.13
N VAL A 326 -9.52 7.14 11.94
CA VAL A 326 -8.91 6.31 12.98
C VAL A 326 -8.54 7.14 14.20
N THR A 327 -8.02 8.35 14.00
CA THR A 327 -7.67 9.28 15.08
C THR A 327 -8.91 9.81 15.82
N VAL A 328 -9.99 10.12 15.11
CA VAL A 328 -11.20 10.76 15.67
C VAL A 328 -12.25 9.76 16.17
N ALA A 329 -12.26 8.52 15.66
CA ALA A 329 -13.27 7.52 15.99
C ALA A 329 -13.44 7.27 17.51
N PRO A 330 -12.37 7.20 18.32
CA PRO A 330 -12.49 7.07 19.78
C PRO A 330 -13.23 8.23 20.47
N LEU A 331 -13.26 9.43 19.87
CA LEU A 331 -13.98 10.58 20.41
C LEU A 331 -15.48 10.53 20.11
N VAL A 332 -15.84 10.02 18.93
CA VAL A 332 -17.22 10.05 18.42
C VAL A 332 -17.99 8.82 18.88
N LEU A 333 -17.31 7.67 18.99
CA LEU A 333 -17.91 6.39 19.35
C LEU A 333 -17.53 6.04 20.80
N THR A 334 -18.07 6.78 21.77
CA THR A 334 -17.78 6.56 23.20
C THR A 334 -18.26 5.21 23.75
N ASP A 335 -19.13 4.49 23.02
CA ASP A 335 -19.74 3.21 23.43
C ASP A 335 -19.01 1.96 22.86
N ARG A 336 -17.82 2.12 22.27
CA ARG A 336 -17.02 0.99 21.76
C ARG A 336 -15.67 0.95 22.49
N ASP A 337 -15.35 -0.19 23.10
CA ASP A 337 -14.02 -0.40 23.66
C ASP A 337 -12.98 -0.41 22.52
N PHE A 338 -12.04 0.54 22.57
CA PHE A 338 -10.91 0.67 21.63
C PHE A 338 -9.60 0.15 22.21
N ASN A 339 -9.68 -0.72 23.22
CA ASN A 339 -8.54 -1.25 23.95
C ASN A 339 -7.79 -2.36 23.19
#